data_AF-A0A831KUQ8-F1
#
_entry.id   AF-A0A831KUQ8-F1
#
_cell.length_a   1.000
_cell.length_b   1.000
_cell.length_c   1.000
_cell.angle_alpha   90.00
_cell.angle_beta   90.00
_cell.angle_gamma   90.00
#
_symmetry.space_group_name_H-M   'P 1'
#
loop_
_entity.id
_entity.type
_entity.pdbx_description
1 polymer ?
#
loop_
_entity_poly.entity_id
_entity_poly.type
_entity_poly.pdbx_seq_one_letter_code
_entity_poly.pdbx_strand_id
1 'polypeptide(L)'
;MSMMTGKEYIESLRKYKPTIYFLGRKIESVVDEPMFRPHIHSAAMTYELAHDPRYEDIMTAKSHLTGEKINRFTHIHQSVEDLIKKVRMMRLLGQKTASCFQRCVGFDALNALYITTYDID
;
A
#
# COMPACT_ATOMS: atom_id res chain seq x y z
N MET A 1 -12.17 -9.82 5.32
CA MET A 1 -11.07 -9.58 6.29
C MET A 1 -10.97 -8.08 6.52
N SER A 2 -10.74 -7.65 7.76
CA SER A 2 -10.53 -6.22 8.05
C SER A 2 -9.21 -5.72 7.47
N MET A 3 -9.15 -4.45 7.06
CA MET A 3 -7.94 -3.78 6.62
C MET A 3 -6.97 -3.60 7.81
N MET A 4 -5.71 -4.03 7.65
CA MET A 4 -4.69 -3.87 8.70
C MET A 4 -4.45 -2.39 9.02
N THR A 5 -4.12 -2.10 10.27
CA THR A 5 -3.50 -0.85 10.73
C THR A 5 -2.01 -0.78 10.37
N GLY A 6 -1.37 0.38 10.51
CA GLY A 6 0.08 0.49 10.31
C GLY A 6 0.88 -0.43 11.23
N LYS A 7 0.44 -0.57 12.49
CA LYS A 7 1.04 -1.48 13.47
C LYS A 7 0.88 -2.95 13.08
N GLU A 8 -0.31 -3.36 12.65
CA GLU A 8 -0.55 -4.74 12.21
C GLU A 8 0.23 -5.08 10.93
N TYR A 9 0.40 -4.13 10.02
CA TYR A 9 1.28 -4.30 8.86
C TYR A 9 2.72 -4.58 9.29
N ILE A 10 3.30 -3.78 10.19
CA ILE A 10 4.67 -3.99 10.69
C ILE A 10 4.79 -5.36 11.39
N GLU A 11 3.79 -5.74 12.20
CA GLU A 11 3.77 -7.04 12.87
C GLU A 11 3.67 -8.20 11.86
N SER A 12 2.92 -8.03 10.77
CA SER A 12 2.81 -9.05 9.72
C SER A 12 4.17 -9.35 9.06
N LEU A 13 5.05 -8.34 8.96
CA LEU A 13 6.40 -8.50 8.40
C LEU A 13 7.32 -9.35 9.29
N ARG A 14 7.04 -9.49 10.60
CA ARG A 14 7.81 -10.41 11.47
C ARG A 14 7.56 -11.88 11.12
N LYS A 15 6.38 -12.17 10.57
CA LYS A 15 6.02 -13.52 10.09
C LYS A 15 6.57 -13.79 8.69
N TYR A 16 6.98 -12.75 7.96
CA TYR A 16 7.54 -12.85 6.63
C TYR A 16 9.03 -13.23 6.72
N LYS A 17 9.41 -14.35 6.11
CA LYS A 17 10.79 -14.90 6.14
C LYS A 17 11.42 -14.95 4.74
N PRO A 18 11.62 -13.79 4.09
CA PRO A 18 12.32 -13.75 2.80
C PRO A 18 13.81 -14.06 2.99
N THR A 19 14.46 -14.58 1.95
CA THR A 19 15.92 -14.67 1.93
C THR A 19 16.49 -13.34 1.46
N ILE A 20 17.07 -12.56 2.37
CA ILE A 20 17.63 -11.23 2.10
C ILE A 20 19.11 -11.22 2.49
N TYR A 21 19.93 -10.63 1.64
CA TYR A 21 21.33 -10.33 1.92
C TYR A 21 21.57 -8.82 1.87
N PHE A 22 22.24 -8.28 2.87
CA PHE A 22 22.60 -6.86 2.94
C PHE A 22 24.02 -6.74 3.49
N LEU A 23 24.90 -6.01 2.81
CA LEU A 23 26.31 -5.86 3.18
C LEU A 23 27.01 -7.20 3.47
N GLY A 24 26.75 -8.22 2.64
CA GLY A 24 27.38 -9.53 2.74
C GLY A 24 26.83 -10.44 3.85
N ARG A 25 25.87 -9.99 4.66
CA ARG A 25 25.20 -10.81 5.68
C ARG A 25 23.77 -11.16 5.29
N LYS A 26 23.34 -12.36 5.69
CA LYS A 26 21.92 -12.74 5.61
C LYS A 26 21.14 -12.00 6.70
N ILE A 27 19.98 -11.45 6.34
CA ILE A 27 19.08 -10.76 7.26
C ILE A 27 17.98 -11.75 7.69
N GLU A 28 17.85 -11.95 8.99
CA GLU A 28 16.87 -12.90 9.56
C GLU A 28 15.48 -12.27 9.79
N SER A 29 15.42 -10.95 9.99
CA SER A 29 14.17 -10.21 10.21
C SER A 29 14.24 -8.84 9.55
N VAL A 30 13.30 -8.58 8.63
CA VAL A 30 13.21 -7.28 7.93
C VAL A 30 12.85 -6.14 8.88
N VAL A 31 12.06 -6.43 9.91
CA VAL A 31 11.57 -5.43 10.86
C VAL A 31 12.66 -4.99 11.83
N ASP A 32 13.54 -5.92 12.18
CA ASP A 32 14.56 -5.68 13.20
C ASP A 32 15.83 -5.02 12.62
N GLU A 33 16.11 -5.19 11.33
CA GLU A 33 17.21 -4.53 10.61
C GLU A 33 17.04 -3.00 10.56
N PRO A 34 17.87 -2.21 11.27
CA PRO A 34 17.68 -0.76 11.38
C PRO A 34 17.67 -0.03 10.05
N MET A 35 18.44 -0.50 9.06
CA MET A 35 18.51 0.12 7.74
C MET A 35 17.17 0.04 6.97
N PHE A 36 16.32 -0.95 7.27
CA PHE A 36 15.06 -1.15 6.57
C PHE A 36 13.87 -0.44 7.24
N ARG A 37 14.02 -0.06 8.51
CA ARG A 37 12.94 0.57 9.30
C ARG A 37 12.33 1.81 8.64
N PRO A 38 13.11 2.79 8.13
CA PRO A 38 12.51 3.99 7.53
C PRO A 38 11.55 3.65 6.38
N HIS A 39 11.92 2.67 5.56
CA HIS A 39 11.11 2.21 4.44
C HIS A 39 9.84 1.50 4.91
N ILE A 40 9.95 0.62 5.91
CA ILE A 40 8.82 -0.09 6.53
C ILE A 40 7.82 0.90 7.12
N HIS A 41 8.28 1.93 7.84
CA HIS A 41 7.40 2.95 8.41
C HIS A 41 6.71 3.78 7.32
N SER A 42 7.39 4.09 6.21
CA SER A 42 6.78 4.77 5.07
C SER A 42 5.64 3.95 4.42
N ALA A 43 5.83 2.63 4.25
CA ALA A 43 4.75 1.74 3.81
C ALA A 43 3.61 1.64 4.84
N ALA A 44 3.94 1.57 6.13
CA ALA A 44 2.95 1.47 7.21
C ALA A 44 1.98 2.67 7.21
N MET A 45 2.45 3.86 6.82
CA MET A 45 1.59 5.04 6.68
C MET A 45 0.45 4.86 5.66
N THR A 46 0.62 3.98 4.66
CA THR A 46 -0.46 3.67 3.69
C THR A 46 -1.62 2.90 4.30
N TYR A 47 -1.36 2.17 5.40
CA TYR A 47 -2.37 1.49 6.19
C TYR A 47 -2.92 2.43 7.26
N GLU A 48 -2.03 3.14 7.96
CA GLU A 48 -2.40 4.05 9.06
C GLU A 48 -3.41 5.12 8.63
N LEU A 49 -3.12 5.83 7.53
CA LEU A 49 -4.00 6.91 7.06
C LEU A 49 -5.36 6.40 6.57
N ALA A 50 -5.49 5.12 6.23
CA ALA A 50 -6.77 4.52 5.84
C ALA A 50 -7.74 4.32 7.00
N HIS A 51 -7.26 4.45 8.24
CA HIS A 51 -8.08 4.43 9.45
C HIS A 51 -8.32 5.83 10.03
N ASP A 52 -7.71 6.88 9.47
CA ASP A 52 -7.97 8.26 9.89
C ASP A 52 -9.27 8.78 9.23
N PRO A 53 -10.32 9.11 10.01
CA PRO A 53 -11.60 9.54 9.46
C PRO A 53 -11.48 10.78 8.57
N ARG A 54 -10.47 11.63 8.77
CA ARG A 54 -10.23 12.83 7.95
C ARG A 54 -9.81 12.50 6.52
N TYR A 55 -9.26 11.30 6.30
CA TYR A 55 -8.70 10.86 5.02
C TYR A 55 -9.43 9.66 4.44
N GLU A 56 -10.53 9.20 5.06
CA GLU A 56 -11.25 7.99 4.66
C GLU A 56 -11.63 7.99 3.18
N ASP A 57 -12.22 9.09 2.67
CA ASP A 57 -12.65 9.20 1.26
C ASP A 57 -11.51 9.03 0.25
N ILE A 58 -10.31 9.51 0.59
CA ILE A 58 -9.15 9.47 -0.30
C ILE A 58 -8.27 8.23 -0.07
N MET A 59 -8.26 7.64 1.12
CA MET A 59 -7.43 6.48 1.46
C MET A 59 -8.17 5.14 1.28
N THR A 60 -9.50 5.18 1.18
CA THR A 60 -10.34 3.98 0.97
C THR A 60 -11.23 4.12 -0.25
N ALA A 61 -11.77 2.99 -0.71
CA ALA A 61 -12.77 2.91 -1.77
C ALA A 61 -13.71 1.72 -1.51
N LYS A 62 -14.91 1.75 -2.09
CA LYS A 62 -15.78 0.57 -2.16
C LYS A 62 -15.40 -0.24 -3.41
N SER A 63 -14.95 -1.47 -3.21
CA SER A 63 -14.56 -2.36 -4.32
C SER A 63 -15.79 -2.77 -5.14
N HIS A 64 -15.74 -2.65 -6.46
CA HIS A 64 -16.78 -3.18 -7.35
C HIS A 64 -16.74 -4.71 -7.44
N LEU A 65 -15.59 -5.33 -7.12
CA LEU A 65 -15.41 -6.79 -7.15
C LEU A 65 -16.00 -7.48 -5.91
N THR A 66 -15.96 -6.83 -4.75
CA THR A 66 -16.35 -7.46 -3.47
C THR A 66 -17.48 -6.74 -2.76
N GLY A 67 -17.79 -5.50 -3.12
CA GLY A 67 -18.74 -4.65 -2.39
C GLY A 67 -18.21 -4.11 -1.05
N GLU A 68 -17.04 -4.55 -0.62
CA GLU A 68 -16.43 -4.18 0.66
C GLU A 68 -15.63 -2.88 0.59
N LYS A 69 -15.47 -2.22 1.74
CA LYS A 69 -14.53 -1.11 1.89
C LYS A 69 -13.10 -1.65 1.92
N ILE A 70 -12.26 -1.13 1.03
CA ILE A 70 -10.87 -1.56 0.86
C ILE A 70 -9.91 -0.37 0.93
N ASN A 71 -8.62 -0.65 1.11
CA ASN A 71 -7.58 0.35 0.91
C ASN A 71 -7.57 0.79 -0.57
N ARG A 72 -7.46 2.09 -0.85
CA ARG A 72 -7.47 2.59 -2.23
C ARG A 72 -6.29 2.05 -3.06
N PHE A 73 -5.16 1.67 -2.46
CA PHE A 73 -4.05 1.03 -3.18
C PHE A 73 -4.39 -0.33 -3.80
N THR A 74 -5.52 -0.95 -3.43
CA THR A 74 -5.99 -2.21 -4.01
C THR A 74 -7.28 -2.05 -4.81
N HIS A 75 -7.66 -0.81 -5.15
CA HIS A 75 -8.85 -0.50 -5.93
C HIS A 75 -8.57 -0.62 -7.42
N ILE A 76 -9.60 -0.93 -8.22
CA ILE A 76 -9.56 -0.79 -9.67
C ILE A 76 -10.37 0.45 -10.03
N HIS A 77 -9.77 1.41 -10.71
CA HIS A 77 -10.39 2.68 -11.05
C HIS A 77 -11.70 2.48 -11.82
N GLN A 78 -12.81 3.02 -11.30
CA GLN A 78 -14.12 2.94 -11.94
C GLN A 78 -14.54 4.29 -12.56
N SER A 79 -13.76 5.34 -12.36
CA SER A 79 -14.08 6.69 -12.84
C SER A 79 -12.84 7.60 -12.90
N VAL A 80 -12.99 8.74 -13.58
CA VAL A 80 -11.99 9.84 -13.55
C VAL A 80 -11.76 10.34 -12.11
N GLU A 81 -12.79 10.35 -11.27
CA GLU A 81 -12.66 10.75 -9.87
C GLU A 81 -11.72 9.82 -9.10
N ASP A 82 -11.71 8.52 -9.39
CA ASP A 82 -10.76 7.60 -8.76
C ASP A 82 -9.30 7.91 -9.13
N LEU A 83 -9.05 8.37 -10.36
CA LEU A 83 -7.73 8.81 -10.82
C LEU A 83 -7.31 10.09 -10.09
N ILE A 84 -8.23 11.06 -9.93
CA ILE A 84 -7.98 12.29 -9.16
C ILE A 84 -7.69 11.96 -7.69
N LYS A 85 -8.47 11.06 -7.08
CA LYS A 85 -8.27 10.60 -5.70
C LYS A 85 -6.93 9.88 -5.53
N LYS A 86 -6.48 9.09 -6.50
CA LYS A 86 -5.11 8.52 -6.51
C LYS A 86 -4.05 9.61 -6.39
N VAL A 87 -4.11 10.66 -7.21
CA VAL A 87 -3.13 11.77 -7.14
C VAL A 87 -3.17 12.49 -5.80
N ARG A 88 -4.37 12.79 -5.28
CA ARG A 88 -4.56 13.41 -3.95
C ARG A 88 -4.00 12.54 -2.83
N MET A 89 -4.29 11.24 -2.86
CA MET A 89 -3.75 10.25 -1.92
C MET A 89 -2.21 10.21 -1.96
N MET A 90 -1.61 10.17 -3.14
CA MET A 90 -0.14 10.17 -3.29
C MET A 90 0.49 11.47 -2.77
N ARG A 91 -0.14 12.63 -3.01
CA ARG A 91 0.32 13.92 -2.48
C ARG A 91 0.26 13.95 -0.95
N LEU A 92 -0.83 13.46 -0.36
CA LEU A 92 -0.97 13.36 1.09
C LEU A 92 0.15 12.49 1.69
N LEU A 93 0.36 11.29 1.15
CA LEU A 93 1.40 10.40 1.65
C LEU A 93 2.80 11.00 1.48
N GLY A 94 3.05 11.70 0.37
CA GLY A 94 4.28 12.48 0.18
C GLY A 94 4.48 13.53 1.28
N GLN A 95 3.44 14.28 1.65
CA GLN A 95 3.50 15.26 2.75
C GLN A 95 3.74 14.60 4.11
N LYS A 96 3.21 13.40 4.35
CA LYS A 96 3.33 12.70 5.63
C LYS A 96 4.66 11.96 5.81
N THR A 97 5.29 11.55 4.70
CA THR A 97 6.47 10.68 4.74
C THR A 97 7.75 11.34 4.21
N ALA A 98 7.62 12.38 3.37
CA ALA A 98 8.73 12.99 2.63
C ALA A 98 9.64 11.97 1.91
N SER A 99 9.08 10.82 1.53
CA SER A 99 9.81 9.68 0.99
C SER A 99 8.91 8.83 0.08
N CYS A 100 9.48 7.80 -0.54
CA CYS A 100 8.71 6.79 -1.25
C CYS A 100 8.00 5.88 -0.24
N PHE A 101 6.68 5.70 -0.40
CA PHE A 101 5.81 4.80 0.37
C PHE A 101 5.43 3.52 -0.40
N GLN A 102 6.04 3.32 -1.58
CA GLN A 102 6.17 2.10 -2.37
C GLN A 102 4.90 1.47 -2.97
N ARG A 103 3.77 1.56 -2.29
CA ARG A 103 2.56 0.78 -2.65
C ARG A 103 1.89 1.21 -3.96
N CYS A 104 2.29 2.35 -4.53
CA CYS A 104 1.79 2.86 -5.81
C CYS A 104 2.11 1.94 -7.00
N VAL A 105 3.27 1.27 -7.03
CA VAL A 105 3.62 0.40 -8.17
C VAL A 105 2.72 -0.83 -8.26
N GLY A 106 2.33 -1.40 -7.12
CA GLY A 106 1.37 -2.50 -7.07
C GLY A 106 -0.03 -2.05 -7.50
N PHE A 107 -0.45 -0.86 -7.07
CA PHE A 107 -1.74 -0.28 -7.47
C PHE A 107 -1.83 -0.05 -8.99
N ASP A 108 -0.77 0.50 -9.58
CA ASP A 108 -0.72 0.79 -11.01
C ASP A 108 -0.62 -0.49 -11.84
N ALA A 109 0.16 -1.47 -11.37
CA ALA A 109 0.23 -2.80 -11.98
C ALA A 109 -1.14 -3.50 -11.95
N LEU A 110 -1.86 -3.46 -10.83
CA LEU A 110 -3.19 -4.08 -10.73
C LEU A 110 -4.17 -3.49 -11.74
N ASN A 111 -4.17 -2.17 -11.93
CA ASN A 111 -5.06 -1.52 -12.89
C ASN A 111 -4.67 -1.79 -14.35
N ALA A 112 -3.36 -1.81 -14.65
CA ALA A 112 -2.88 -2.17 -15.98
C ALA A 112 -3.18 -3.64 -16.32
N LEU A 113 -2.95 -4.55 -15.37
CA LEU A 113 -3.28 -5.97 -15.54
C LEU A 113 -4.78 -6.16 -15.76
N TYR A 114 -5.63 -5.50 -14.97
CA TYR A 114 -7.09 -5.65 -15.07
C TYR A 114 -7.64 -5.43 -16.49
N ILE A 115 -7.16 -4.41 -17.20
CA ILE A 115 -7.57 -4.15 -18.59
C ILE A 115 -6.84 -5.05 -19.58
N THR A 116 -5.53 -5.27 -19.37
CA THR A 116 -4.72 -5.99 -20.35
C THR A 116 -5.11 -7.46 -20.42
N THR A 117 -5.38 -8.10 -19.27
CA THR A 117 -5.79 -9.51 -19.27
C THR A 117 -7.17 -9.71 -19.85
N TYR A 118 -8.07 -8.74 -19.73
CA TYR A 118 -9.38 -8.79 -20.38
C TYR A 118 -9.29 -8.74 -21.91
N ASP A 119 -8.30 -8.02 -22.45
CA ASP A 119 -8.07 -7.96 -23.90
C ASP A 119 -7.33 -9.21 -24.45
N ILE A 120 -6.79 -10.06 -23.58
CA ILE A 120 -6.10 -11.30 -23.97
C ILE A 120 -7.11 -12.42 -24.23
N ASP A 121 -8.07 -12.63 -23.32
CA ASP A 121 -9.10 -13.67 -23.41
C ASP A 121 -10.48 -13.27 -22.85
#